data_AF-A0A966GD40-F1
#
_entry.id   AF-A0A966GD40-F1
#
_cell.length_a   1.000
_cell.length_b   1.000
_cell.length_c   1.000
_cell.angle_alpha   90.00
_cell.angle_beta   90.00
_cell.angle_gamma   90.00
#
_symmetry.space_group_name_H-M   'P 1'
#
loop_
_entity.id
_entity.type
_entity.pdbx_description
1 polymer ?
#
loop_
_entity_poly.entity_id
_entity_poly.type
_entity_poly.pdbx_seq_one_letter_code
_entity_poly.pdbx_strand_id
1 'polypeptide(L)'
;MSTPQANASRHPRILLVVGGGIAAYKACELVRLIRKGGGDVTCVVTKGGQQFVTPLSLAALSENQVYTNLFDLRNEAEMGHIQLSREADLVVVCPASADLLAKMATGIADDLATTLILATDKPVMAVPAMNVRMWDHAATRRNIALLKAAGVNVLHPDEGPMACGEFGYGRLPEPEAIWHAIAAHFGMDVPEPQLLEAPARRLAAPVIEVEALEPEEEDEDGDAAVPAGGLSGFFSRIIPRSTAKRTHDEIEAEYEDLPEPEGEDFPLPDEPAPDFAPDFGGPLLAKKGKANAAPPVDAGAINHEVDARKSRPEMLATPILAPQTPDEVEADLGEVVEGAALGVPASHRPLAGRHVLITAGPTWEAIDPVRYIANRSSGKQGFAIAAAAAALGARVTLVAGPVALKTPVGVTRIDVESARDMAEAVKRALPADVAVMVAAVADWRPKEYRSAKIKKRGDAPPALMLVENPDILANVASNPNRPALVIGFAAETDDVLENAKQKRKRKSADWIVANDVSGDVMGGDRNRVTIVSGDGIETLDDMPKSAVAMALAGRIAAVFRAEAAE
;
A
#
# COMPACT_ATOMS: atom_id res chain seq x y z
N MET A 1 43.71 40.74 23.47
CA MET A 1 42.24 40.71 23.36
C MET A 1 41.91 40.90 21.89
N SER A 2 41.77 39.80 21.17
CA SER A 2 41.51 39.82 19.72
C SER A 2 40.02 39.64 19.51
N THR A 3 39.39 40.64 18.92
CA THR A 3 38.00 40.66 18.47
C THR A 3 37.75 39.47 17.52
N PRO A 4 36.63 38.72 17.63
CA PRO A 4 36.31 37.69 16.65
C PRO A 4 36.00 38.37 15.33
N GLN A 5 36.81 38.04 14.32
CA GLN A 5 36.61 38.48 12.95
C GLN A 5 35.35 37.79 12.41
N ALA A 6 34.31 38.57 12.10
CA ALA A 6 33.09 38.08 11.48
C ALA A 6 33.43 37.46 10.12
N ASN A 7 33.22 36.15 10.00
CA ASN A 7 33.47 35.37 8.79
C ASN A 7 32.36 35.66 7.76
N ALA A 8 32.45 36.80 7.10
CA ALA A 8 31.65 37.12 5.93
C ALA A 8 32.23 36.37 4.72
N SER A 9 31.52 35.32 4.26
CA SER A 9 31.54 34.73 2.89
C SER A 9 31.43 33.19 2.82
N ARG A 10 30.79 32.50 3.78
CA ARG A 10 30.53 31.06 3.66
C ARG A 10 29.05 30.81 3.45
N HIS A 11 28.70 30.22 2.30
CA HIS A 11 27.36 29.71 2.03
C HIS A 11 27.00 28.67 3.10
N PRO A 12 25.89 28.81 3.84
CA PRO A 12 25.55 27.88 4.91
C PRO A 12 25.25 26.51 4.31
N ARG A 13 25.93 25.47 4.80
CA ARG A 13 25.67 24.08 4.39
C ARG A 13 24.71 23.45 5.39
N ILE A 14 23.50 23.17 4.94
CA ILE A 14 22.41 22.66 5.78
C ILE A 14 22.18 21.20 5.47
N LEU A 15 22.20 20.36 6.49
CA LEU A 15 21.77 18.98 6.38
C LEU A 15 20.32 18.88 6.85
N LEU A 16 19.41 18.70 5.91
CA LEU A 16 17.96 18.66 6.17
C LEU A 16 17.49 17.22 6.34
N VAL A 17 17.22 16.84 7.59
CA VAL A 17 16.58 15.58 7.96
C VAL A 17 15.06 15.74 7.86
N VAL A 18 14.44 15.00 6.96
CA VAL A 18 12.98 15.02 6.73
C VAL A 18 12.32 13.83 7.42
N GLY A 19 11.60 14.10 8.51
CA GLY A 19 10.84 13.12 9.28
C GLY A 19 9.48 12.78 8.65
N GLY A 20 8.84 11.73 9.18
CA GLY A 20 7.51 11.29 8.74
C GLY A 20 6.37 12.10 9.33
N GLY A 21 5.51 12.65 8.47
CA GLY A 21 4.29 13.35 8.85
C GLY A 21 3.70 14.14 7.69
N ILE A 22 2.42 14.48 7.77
CA ILE A 22 1.70 15.19 6.69
C ILE A 22 2.38 16.49 6.27
N ALA A 23 3.11 17.16 7.17
CA ALA A 23 3.80 18.41 6.87
C ALA A 23 5.12 18.23 6.08
N ALA A 24 5.55 17.00 5.78
CA ALA A 24 6.81 16.75 5.08
C ALA A 24 6.87 17.35 3.67
N TYR A 25 5.73 17.54 2.99
CA TYR A 25 5.71 18.23 1.69
C TYR A 25 6.20 19.69 1.80
N LYS A 26 6.07 20.34 2.96
CA LYS A 26 6.58 21.70 3.20
C LYS A 26 8.10 21.77 3.20
N ALA A 27 8.80 20.64 3.40
CA ALA A 27 10.25 20.58 3.28
C ALA A 27 10.73 20.91 1.86
N CYS A 28 9.93 20.63 0.82
CA CYS A 28 10.25 21.03 -0.56
C CYS A 28 10.36 22.56 -0.70
N GLU A 29 9.41 23.30 -0.14
CA GLU A 29 9.44 24.76 -0.19
C GLU A 29 10.57 25.31 0.68
N LEU A 30 10.83 24.71 1.85
CA LEU A 30 11.97 25.08 2.68
C LEU A 30 13.31 24.92 1.94
N VAL A 31 13.52 23.81 1.22
CA VAL A 31 14.70 23.59 0.37
C VAL A 31 14.85 24.71 -0.66
N ARG A 32 13.74 25.07 -1.32
CA ARG A 32 13.73 26.15 -2.32
C ARG A 32 14.10 27.51 -1.71
N LEU A 33 13.58 27.82 -0.53
CA LEU A 33 13.89 29.06 0.20
C LEU A 33 15.35 29.12 0.63
N ILE A 34 15.89 28.03 1.20
CA ILE A 34 17.30 27.93 1.58
C ILE A 34 18.21 28.19 0.36
N ARG A 35 17.94 27.49 -0.75
CA ARG A 35 18.70 27.63 -2.01
C ARG A 35 18.61 29.04 -2.57
N LYS A 36 17.41 29.63 -2.59
CA LYS A 36 17.20 31.03 -3.02
C LYS A 36 17.95 32.03 -2.13
N GLY A 37 18.08 31.72 -0.84
CA GLY A 37 18.87 32.47 0.13
C GLY A 37 20.39 32.27 0.01
N GLY A 38 20.86 31.48 -0.97
CA GLY A 38 22.28 31.19 -1.19
C GLY A 38 22.84 30.12 -0.25
N GLY A 39 22.01 29.37 0.46
CA GLY A 39 22.43 28.19 1.22
C GLY A 39 22.54 26.94 0.35
N ASP A 40 23.44 26.05 0.74
CA ASP A 40 23.51 24.70 0.19
C ASP A 40 22.74 23.74 1.11
N VAL A 41 22.00 22.79 0.53
CA VAL A 41 21.18 21.87 1.31
C VAL A 41 21.32 20.44 0.82
N THR A 42 21.71 19.55 1.72
CA THR A 42 21.73 18.11 1.47
C THR A 42 20.61 17.47 2.28
N CYS A 43 19.80 16.62 1.66
CA CYS A 43 18.62 16.05 2.32
C CYS A 43 18.88 14.60 2.75
N VAL A 44 18.45 14.27 3.97
CA VAL A 44 18.32 12.91 4.48
C VAL A 44 16.86 12.65 4.76
N VAL A 45 16.24 11.69 4.10
CA VAL A 45 14.79 11.46 4.22
C VAL A 45 14.56 10.13 4.92
N THR A 46 13.93 10.20 6.09
CA THR A 46 13.54 9.00 6.85
C THR A 46 12.58 8.14 6.03
N LYS A 47 12.49 6.84 6.36
CA LYS A 47 11.51 5.94 5.71
C LYS A 47 10.08 6.48 5.82
N GLY A 48 9.73 7.10 6.95
CA GLY A 48 8.44 7.77 7.15
C GLY A 48 8.28 9.03 6.29
N GLY A 49 9.32 9.84 6.14
CA GLY A 49 9.31 11.03 5.27
C GLY A 49 9.08 10.68 3.80
N GLN A 50 9.65 9.57 3.34
CA GLN A 50 9.50 9.08 1.97
C GLN A 50 8.04 8.72 1.60
N GLN A 51 7.16 8.50 2.58
CA GLN A 51 5.73 8.28 2.34
C GLN A 51 4.99 9.56 1.91
N PHE A 52 5.58 10.74 2.14
CA PHE A 52 4.95 12.04 1.89
C PHE A 52 5.69 12.87 0.85
N VAL A 53 7.01 12.71 0.74
CA VAL A 53 7.85 13.41 -0.23
C VAL A 53 8.85 12.45 -0.85
N THR A 54 8.99 12.48 -2.17
CA THR A 54 9.92 11.58 -2.86
C THR A 54 11.36 12.10 -2.76
N PRO A 55 12.37 11.20 -2.64
CA PRO A 55 13.77 11.59 -2.73
C PRO A 55 14.11 12.35 -4.03
N LEU A 56 13.44 12.00 -5.13
CA LEU A 56 13.61 12.67 -6.44
C LEU A 56 13.19 14.14 -6.39
N SER A 57 12.05 14.45 -5.77
CA SER A 57 11.60 15.85 -5.60
C SER A 57 12.61 16.68 -4.82
N LEU A 58 13.15 16.12 -3.73
CA LEU A 58 14.14 16.80 -2.91
C LEU A 58 15.49 16.93 -3.63
N ALA A 59 15.91 15.92 -4.40
CA ALA A 59 17.14 15.97 -5.19
C ALA A 59 17.07 17.05 -6.27
N ALA A 60 15.94 17.15 -6.97
CA ALA A 60 15.73 18.16 -8.00
C ALA A 60 15.72 19.59 -7.42
N LEU A 61 15.14 19.79 -6.24
CA LEU A 61 15.06 21.12 -5.60
C LEU A 61 16.36 21.53 -4.91
N SER A 62 17.08 20.57 -4.33
CA SER A 62 18.35 20.82 -3.65
C SER A 62 19.55 20.86 -4.58
N GLU A 63 19.41 20.27 -5.78
CA GLU A 63 20.51 19.95 -6.72
C GLU A 63 21.63 19.11 -6.07
N ASN A 64 21.32 18.38 -5.01
CA ASN A 64 22.24 17.52 -4.27
C ASN A 64 21.70 16.10 -4.18
N GLN A 65 22.58 15.15 -3.88
CA GLN A 65 22.18 13.78 -3.58
C GLN A 65 21.30 13.74 -2.33
N VAL A 66 20.25 12.93 -2.38
CA VAL A 66 19.37 12.67 -1.25
C VAL A 66 19.66 11.29 -0.69
N TYR A 67 19.86 11.21 0.61
CA TYR A 67 20.20 9.98 1.31
C TYR A 67 19.00 9.43 2.06
N THR A 68 18.85 8.11 2.06
CA THR A 68 17.64 7.44 2.58
C THR A 68 17.94 6.28 3.51
N ASN A 69 19.08 5.60 3.33
CA ASN A 69 19.41 4.35 4.01
C ASN A 69 20.80 4.41 4.64
N LEU A 70 20.94 3.79 5.81
CA LEU A 70 22.21 3.71 6.54
C LEU A 70 23.22 2.80 5.82
N PHE A 71 22.74 1.69 5.28
CA PHE A 71 23.52 0.65 4.60
C PHE A 71 23.34 0.75 3.08
N ASP A 72 23.96 1.75 2.46
CA ASP A 72 24.06 1.84 1.00
C ASP A 72 25.49 1.50 0.58
N LEU A 73 25.65 0.37 -0.13
CA LEU A 73 26.94 -0.16 -0.61
C LEU A 73 27.76 0.87 -1.41
N ARG A 74 27.11 1.89 -2.02
CA ARG A 74 27.81 2.95 -2.75
C ARG A 74 28.39 4.03 -1.83
N ASN A 75 27.72 4.32 -0.72
CA ASN A 75 28.07 5.42 0.20
C ASN A 75 28.79 4.93 1.48
N GLU A 76 28.72 3.64 1.81
CA GLU A 76 29.41 3.04 2.96
C GLU A 76 30.93 3.02 2.81
N ALA A 77 31.44 3.01 1.58
CA ALA A 77 32.88 3.11 1.30
C ALA A 77 33.49 4.41 1.88
N GLU A 78 32.68 5.43 2.14
CA GLU A 78 33.10 6.74 2.66
C GLU A 78 32.58 7.04 4.09
N MET A 79 32.00 6.06 4.80
CA MET A 79 31.37 6.29 6.12
C MET A 79 30.37 7.46 6.11
N GLY A 80 29.43 7.44 5.16
CA GLY A 80 28.53 8.57 4.85
C GLY A 80 27.85 9.26 6.04
N HIS A 81 27.43 8.54 7.10
CA HIS A 81 26.77 9.15 8.27
C HIS A 81 27.67 10.13 9.05
N ILE A 82 28.99 9.87 9.10
CA ILE A 82 29.96 10.77 9.75
C ILE A 82 30.34 11.92 8.82
N GLN A 83 30.54 11.63 7.53
CA GLN A 83 30.97 12.63 6.55
C GLN A 83 29.88 13.69 6.30
N LEU A 84 28.63 13.27 6.11
CA LEU A 84 27.49 14.17 5.90
C LEU A 84 27.33 15.15 7.07
N SER A 85 27.46 14.65 8.29
CA SER A 85 27.47 15.50 9.49
C SER A 85 28.61 16.52 9.47
N ARG A 86 29.83 16.10 9.12
CA ARG A 86 31.01 16.98 9.15
C ARG A 86 30.95 18.09 8.09
N GLU A 87 30.33 17.80 6.96
CA GLU A 87 30.13 18.74 5.86
C GLU A 87 29.05 19.78 6.17
N ALA A 88 28.09 19.45 7.03
CA ALA A 88 27.09 20.40 7.48
C ALA A 88 27.67 21.48 8.43
N ASP A 89 27.09 22.67 8.34
CA ASP A 89 27.26 23.75 9.32
C ASP A 89 26.10 23.76 10.33
N LEU A 90 24.91 23.25 9.92
CA LEU A 90 23.72 23.08 10.75
C LEU A 90 22.95 21.83 10.31
N VAL A 91 22.50 21.02 11.28
CA VAL A 91 21.54 19.94 11.04
C VAL A 91 20.13 20.45 11.37
N VAL A 92 19.21 20.36 10.41
CA VAL A 92 17.80 20.76 10.58
C VAL A 92 16.93 19.53 10.46
N VAL A 93 16.10 19.27 11.47
CA VAL A 93 15.14 18.17 11.49
C VAL A 93 13.74 18.74 11.26
N CYS A 94 13.21 18.59 10.04
CA CYS A 94 11.97 19.24 9.62
C CYS A 94 11.19 18.41 8.57
N PRO A 95 9.97 17.94 8.90
CA PRO A 95 9.34 17.99 10.22
C PRO A 95 10.04 17.04 11.20
N ALA A 96 10.17 17.47 12.46
CA ALA A 96 10.54 16.60 13.58
C ALA A 96 9.27 15.97 14.16
N SER A 97 8.99 14.73 13.76
CA SER A 97 7.85 13.98 14.32
C SER A 97 8.06 13.66 15.80
N ALA A 98 7.00 13.31 16.52
CA ALA A 98 7.12 12.90 17.93
C ALA A 98 8.05 11.69 18.11
N ASP A 99 8.00 10.74 17.16
CA ASP A 99 8.89 9.58 17.11
C ASP A 99 10.35 10.00 16.98
N LEU A 100 10.66 10.87 16.01
CA LEU A 100 12.03 11.33 15.79
C LEU A 100 12.57 12.12 17.00
N LEU A 101 11.75 12.97 17.62
CA LEU A 101 12.11 13.66 18.87
C LEU A 101 12.34 12.68 20.02
N ALA A 102 11.58 11.60 20.10
CA ALA A 102 11.77 10.57 21.13
C ALA A 102 13.07 9.80 20.93
N LYS A 103 13.39 9.40 19.69
CA LYS A 103 14.65 8.75 19.34
C LYS A 103 15.85 9.66 19.61
N MET A 104 15.77 10.92 19.20
CA MET A 104 16.81 11.93 19.50
C MET A 104 17.04 12.10 21.01
N ALA A 105 15.96 12.17 21.80
CA ALA A 105 16.07 12.39 23.24
C ALA A 105 16.62 11.17 24.01
N THR A 106 16.44 9.97 23.46
CA THR A 106 16.86 8.70 24.09
C THR A 106 18.14 8.12 23.51
N GLY A 107 18.64 8.66 22.39
CA GLY A 107 19.86 8.21 21.73
C GLY A 107 19.66 6.94 20.89
N ILE A 108 18.45 6.68 20.39
CA ILE A 108 18.19 5.59 19.44
C ILE A 108 18.78 5.99 18.08
N ALA A 109 19.58 5.11 17.49
CA ALA A 109 20.29 5.30 16.22
C ALA A 109 20.11 4.05 15.31
N ASP A 110 18.88 3.87 14.86
CA ASP A 110 18.37 2.71 14.12
C ASP A 110 18.23 2.97 12.59
N ASP A 111 18.35 4.23 12.15
CA ASP A 111 18.37 4.61 10.74
C ASP A 111 19.45 5.66 10.44
N LEU A 112 19.60 6.05 9.16
CA LEU A 112 20.62 7.03 8.76
C LEU A 112 20.41 8.38 9.45
N ALA A 113 19.18 8.84 9.58
CA ALA A 113 18.86 10.15 10.14
C ALA A 113 19.15 10.20 11.64
N THR A 114 18.72 9.18 12.39
CA THR A 114 18.94 9.10 13.84
C THR A 114 20.41 8.86 14.18
N THR A 115 21.10 8.02 13.40
CA THR A 115 22.55 7.80 13.52
C THR A 115 23.35 9.08 13.26
N LEU A 116 23.00 9.81 12.19
CA LEU A 116 23.57 11.12 11.88
C LEU A 116 23.43 12.09 13.05
N ILE A 117 22.22 12.23 13.59
CA ILE A 117 21.92 13.20 14.64
C ILE A 117 22.67 12.84 15.92
N LEU A 118 22.80 11.54 16.24
CA LEU A 118 23.56 11.10 17.41
C LEU A 118 25.08 11.30 17.22
N ALA A 119 25.59 11.15 16.00
CA ALA A 119 27.01 11.25 15.69
C ALA A 119 27.51 12.70 15.46
N THR A 120 26.61 13.68 15.35
CA THR A 120 26.97 15.04 14.96
C THR A 120 27.61 15.85 16.08
N ASP A 121 28.63 16.63 15.74
CA ASP A 121 29.18 17.70 16.57
C ASP A 121 28.66 19.09 16.17
N LYS A 122 27.75 19.16 15.20
CA LYS A 122 27.17 20.39 14.68
C LYS A 122 25.95 20.82 15.50
N PRO A 123 25.61 22.12 15.51
CA PRO A 123 24.32 22.56 16.03
C PRO A 123 23.17 21.81 15.37
N VAL A 124 22.15 21.45 16.17
CA VAL A 124 20.94 20.78 15.70
C VAL A 124 19.73 21.69 15.97
N MET A 125 18.92 21.87 14.94
CA MET A 125 17.62 22.55 15.02
C MET A 125 16.50 21.54 14.74
N ALA A 126 15.57 21.37 15.67
CA ALA A 126 14.39 20.55 15.46
C ALA A 126 13.15 21.43 15.25
N VAL A 127 12.33 21.09 14.26
CA VAL A 127 11.10 21.79 13.92
C VAL A 127 9.91 20.85 14.08
N PRO A 128 9.29 20.78 15.27
CA PRO A 128 8.24 19.83 15.58
C PRO A 128 6.99 20.00 14.71
N ALA A 129 6.40 18.88 14.29
CA ALA A 129 5.06 18.86 13.70
C ALA A 129 4.32 17.57 14.02
N MET A 130 3.16 17.69 14.66
CA MET A 130 2.34 16.57 15.13
C MET A 130 0.94 17.03 15.55
N ASN A 131 0.06 16.08 15.85
CA ASN A 131 -1.25 16.36 16.41
C ASN A 131 -1.18 17.07 17.79
N VAL A 132 -2.18 17.88 18.17
CA VAL A 132 -2.21 18.63 19.44
C VAL A 132 -2.01 17.71 20.65
N ARG A 133 -2.72 16.58 20.68
CA ARG A 133 -2.61 15.61 21.78
C ARG A 133 -1.22 15.03 21.90
N MET A 134 -0.55 14.80 20.76
CA MET A 134 0.83 14.33 20.74
C MET A 134 1.80 15.41 21.24
N TRP A 135 1.56 16.67 20.88
CA TRP A 135 2.37 17.81 21.33
C TRP A 135 2.27 18.01 22.85
N ASP A 136 1.05 17.97 23.38
CA ASP A 136 0.77 18.14 24.81
C ASP A 136 1.09 16.90 25.65
N HIS A 137 1.31 15.75 25.02
CA HIS A 137 1.61 14.51 25.71
C HIS A 137 2.86 14.63 26.59
N ALA A 138 2.78 14.16 27.84
CA ALA A 138 3.85 14.29 28.82
C ALA A 138 5.20 13.74 28.33
N ALA A 139 5.18 12.65 27.56
CA ALA A 139 6.40 12.08 26.95
C ALA A 139 7.05 13.06 25.97
N THR A 140 6.29 13.67 25.07
CA THR A 140 6.78 14.65 24.09
C THR A 140 7.33 15.89 24.79
N ARG A 141 6.59 16.43 25.77
CA ARG A 141 7.02 17.59 26.57
C ARG A 141 8.34 17.32 27.30
N ARG A 142 8.48 16.12 27.89
CA ARG A 142 9.71 15.68 28.54
C ARG A 142 10.87 15.56 27.55
N ASN A 143 10.64 14.94 26.39
CA ASN A 143 11.67 14.77 25.36
C ASN A 143 12.16 16.12 24.83
N ILE A 144 11.25 17.07 24.57
CA ILE A 144 11.62 18.44 24.17
C ILE A 144 12.45 19.14 25.24
N ALA A 145 12.08 19.00 26.52
CA ALA A 145 12.85 19.59 27.61
C ALA A 145 14.27 18.99 27.69
N LEU A 146 14.40 17.67 27.52
CA LEU A 146 15.70 16.99 27.47
C LEU A 146 16.55 17.48 26.29
N LEU A 147 15.96 17.56 25.09
CA LEU A 147 16.65 18.03 23.89
C LEU A 147 17.13 19.48 24.04
N LYS A 148 16.30 20.37 24.57
CA LYS A 148 16.69 21.75 24.88
C LYS A 148 17.83 21.81 25.90
N ALA A 149 17.77 20.99 26.95
CA ALA A 149 18.84 20.89 27.95
C ALA A 149 20.15 20.34 27.36
N ALA A 150 20.06 19.49 26.33
CA ALA A 150 21.19 18.97 25.57
C ALA A 150 21.71 19.95 24.49
N GLY A 151 21.16 21.16 24.38
CA GLY A 151 21.62 22.20 23.45
C GLY A 151 20.96 22.17 22.05
N VAL A 152 19.94 21.33 21.84
CA VAL A 152 19.17 21.32 20.59
C VAL A 152 18.23 22.54 20.56
N ASN A 153 18.29 23.31 19.47
CA ASN A 153 17.34 24.39 19.26
C ASN A 153 16.00 23.82 18.77
N VAL A 154 14.96 23.87 19.60
CA VAL A 154 13.63 23.36 19.23
C VAL A 154 12.69 24.54 18.95
N LEU A 155 12.29 24.69 17.68
CA LEU A 155 11.30 25.68 17.27
C LEU A 155 9.94 25.35 17.87
N HIS A 156 9.16 26.37 18.18
CA HIS A 156 7.78 26.18 18.62
C HIS A 156 6.90 25.91 17.38
N PRO A 157 6.01 24.91 17.43
CA PRO A 157 5.02 24.73 16.36
C PRO A 157 4.01 25.87 16.36
N ASP A 158 3.37 26.09 15.22
CA ASP A 158 2.28 27.04 15.07
C ASP A 158 1.00 26.50 15.72
N GLU A 159 0.14 27.42 16.15
CA GLU A 159 -1.23 27.14 16.54
C GLU A 159 -2.16 27.21 15.32
N GLY A 160 -3.07 26.26 15.19
CA GLY A 160 -4.08 26.33 14.15
C GLY A 160 -4.92 25.06 14.02
N PRO A 161 -5.85 25.04 13.04
CA PRO A 161 -6.62 23.85 12.72
C PRO A 161 -5.72 22.77 12.11
N MET A 162 -5.93 21.52 12.53
CA MET A 162 -5.19 20.36 12.06
C MET A 162 -6.01 19.53 11.08
N ALA A 163 -5.34 18.71 10.27
CA ALA A 163 -5.98 17.81 9.30
C ALA A 163 -6.97 16.82 9.95
N CYS A 164 -6.82 16.54 11.24
CA CYS A 164 -7.69 15.68 12.03
C CYS A 164 -8.88 16.40 12.71
N GLY A 165 -9.07 17.71 12.46
CA GLY A 165 -10.19 18.50 13.00
C GLY A 165 -9.97 19.08 14.41
N GLU A 166 -8.80 18.87 15.01
CA GLU A 166 -8.42 19.51 16.29
C GLU A 166 -7.79 20.90 16.06
N PHE A 167 -7.81 21.76 17.09
CA PHE A 167 -7.21 23.10 17.08
C PHE A 167 -6.25 23.25 18.25
N GLY A 168 -5.04 23.74 17.99
CA GLY A 168 -4.02 23.98 19.01
C GLY A 168 -2.61 23.95 18.44
N TYR A 169 -1.61 23.93 19.31
CA TYR A 169 -0.21 23.86 18.92
C TYR A 169 0.16 22.47 18.37
N GLY A 170 0.94 22.45 17.28
CA GLY A 170 1.45 21.22 16.67
C GLY A 170 1.58 21.29 15.15
N ARG A 171 1.05 22.35 14.52
CA ARG A 171 1.23 22.60 13.09
C ARG A 171 2.69 22.98 12.83
N LEU A 172 3.26 22.44 11.75
CA LEU A 172 4.60 22.86 11.32
C LEU A 172 4.57 24.37 10.99
N PRO A 173 5.53 25.17 11.51
CA PRO A 173 5.67 26.56 11.11
C PRO A 173 5.76 26.72 9.59
N GLU A 174 5.35 27.86 9.07
CA GLU A 174 5.49 28.12 7.63
C GLU A 174 6.98 28.09 7.21
N PRO A 175 7.31 27.57 6.01
CA PRO A 175 8.69 27.45 5.53
C PRO A 175 9.51 28.74 5.64
N GLU A 176 8.87 29.90 5.44
CA GLU A 176 9.49 31.22 5.58
C GLU A 176 9.94 31.50 7.01
N ALA A 177 9.14 31.12 8.01
CA ALA A 177 9.49 31.28 9.42
C ALA A 177 10.64 30.34 9.82
N ILE A 178 10.65 29.11 9.27
CA ILE A 178 11.74 28.15 9.49
C ILE A 178 13.04 28.67 8.85
N TRP A 179 12.96 29.15 7.60
CA TRP A 179 14.10 29.74 6.91
C TRP A 179 14.64 30.96 7.67
N HIS A 180 13.76 31.84 8.16
CA HIS A 180 14.17 32.98 8.98
C HIS A 180 14.91 32.54 10.25
N ALA A 181 14.45 31.49 10.93
CA ALA A 181 15.14 30.94 12.09
C ALA A 181 16.52 30.33 11.74
N ILE A 182 16.64 29.66 10.60
CA ILE A 182 17.91 29.13 10.08
C ILE A 182 18.86 30.29 9.74
N ALA A 183 18.39 31.30 9.02
CA ALA A 183 19.18 32.45 8.63
C ALA A 183 19.67 33.24 9.86
N ALA A 184 18.81 33.42 10.87
CA ALA A 184 19.18 34.03 12.14
C ALA A 184 20.30 33.26 12.87
N HIS A 185 20.31 31.92 12.79
CA HIS A 185 21.41 31.11 13.33
C HIS A 185 22.77 31.45 12.69
N PHE A 186 22.77 31.78 11.39
CA PHE A 186 23.97 32.18 10.65
C PHE A 186 24.23 33.70 10.63
N GLY A 187 23.39 34.51 11.28
CA GLY A 187 23.48 35.97 11.23
C GLY A 187 23.21 36.56 9.85
N MET A 188 22.42 35.87 9.02
CA MET A 188 22.03 36.33 7.69
C MET A 188 20.78 37.21 7.77
N ASP A 189 20.79 38.31 7.01
CA ASP A 189 19.66 39.22 6.91
C ASP A 189 18.70 38.73 5.82
N VAL A 190 17.48 38.34 6.21
CA VAL A 190 16.42 37.85 5.32
C VAL A 190 15.11 38.56 5.66
N PRO A 191 14.25 38.83 4.66
CA PRO A 191 12.99 39.53 4.89
C PRO A 191 12.15 38.83 5.97
N GLU A 192 11.58 39.61 6.89
CA GLU A 192 10.69 39.07 7.94
C GLU A 192 9.49 38.34 7.32
N PRO A 193 9.09 37.18 7.86
CA PRO A 193 7.90 36.48 7.42
C PRO A 193 6.66 37.35 7.65
N GLN A 194 5.78 37.50 6.64
CA GLN A 194 4.46 38.09 6.86
C GLN A 194 3.63 37.11 7.70
N LEU A 195 3.34 37.46 8.96
CA LEU A 195 2.43 36.71 9.82
C LEU A 195 1.03 36.71 9.19
N LEU A 196 0.58 35.57 8.69
CA LEU A 196 -0.83 35.36 8.36
C LEU A 196 -1.60 35.32 9.67
N GLU A 197 -2.32 36.40 9.99
CA GLU A 197 -3.28 36.40 11.09
C GLU A 197 -4.31 35.28 10.86
N ALA A 198 -4.50 34.42 11.86
CA ALA A 198 -5.54 33.39 11.81
C ALA A 198 -6.91 34.08 11.62
N PRO A 199 -7.75 33.65 10.66
CA PRO A 199 -9.03 34.29 10.45
C PRO A 199 -9.87 34.22 11.73
N ALA A 200 -10.26 35.39 12.23
CA ALA A 200 -11.11 35.51 13.41
C ALA A 200 -12.38 34.67 13.24
N ARG A 201 -12.63 33.78 14.20
CA ARG A 201 -13.73 32.82 14.23
C ARG A 201 -15.07 33.57 14.22
N ARG A 202 -15.77 33.63 13.08
CA ARG A 202 -17.22 33.91 13.07
C ARG A 202 -17.95 32.65 13.50
N LEU A 203 -18.48 32.66 14.72
CA LEU A 203 -19.47 31.71 15.19
C LEU A 203 -20.81 32.02 14.51
N ALA A 204 -21.06 31.38 13.37
CA ALA A 204 -22.42 31.21 12.86
C ALA A 204 -22.53 29.78 12.34
N ALA A 205 -23.44 29.00 12.93
CA ALA A 205 -23.80 27.67 12.43
C ALA A 205 -24.38 27.81 11.01
N PRO A 206 -24.06 26.93 10.05
CA PRO A 206 -24.75 26.96 8.78
C PRO A 206 -26.17 26.43 9.00
N VAL A 207 -27.14 27.35 8.95
CA VAL A 207 -28.52 26.99 8.64
C VAL A 207 -28.52 26.65 7.15
N ILE A 208 -28.78 25.38 6.82
CA ILE A 208 -29.09 25.00 5.44
C ILE A 208 -30.54 25.42 5.24
N GLU A 209 -30.77 26.59 4.66
CA GLU A 209 -32.07 26.93 4.09
C GLU A 209 -32.24 26.13 2.81
N VAL A 210 -33.21 25.21 2.84
CA VAL A 210 -33.72 24.55 1.65
C VAL A 210 -34.57 25.57 0.91
N GLU A 211 -33.98 26.23 -0.07
CA GLU A 211 -34.73 27.10 -0.98
C GLU A 211 -35.52 26.19 -1.93
N ALA A 212 -36.84 26.14 -1.70
CA ALA A 212 -37.78 25.49 -2.58
C ALA A 212 -37.82 26.28 -3.90
N LEU A 213 -37.46 25.62 -5.01
CA LEU A 213 -37.65 26.16 -6.34
C LEU A 213 -39.16 26.26 -6.63
N GLU A 214 -39.71 27.46 -6.53
CA GLU A 214 -40.98 27.82 -7.17
C GLU A 214 -40.77 27.90 -8.70
N PRO A 215 -41.77 27.56 -9.52
CA PRO A 215 -41.60 27.50 -10.97
C PRO A 215 -41.57 28.91 -11.56
N GLU A 216 -40.56 29.21 -12.38
CA GLU A 216 -40.48 30.48 -13.10
C GLU A 216 -41.45 30.50 -14.29
N GLU A 217 -42.32 31.51 -14.31
CA GLU A 217 -43.09 31.94 -15.48
C GLU A 217 -42.20 32.78 -16.41
N GLU A 218 -42.46 32.65 -17.71
CA GLU A 218 -41.84 33.39 -18.81
C GLU A 218 -42.21 34.89 -18.74
N ASP A 219 -41.23 35.80 -18.92
CA ASP A 219 -41.19 36.70 -20.09
C ASP A 219 -40.27 37.94 -19.96
N GLU A 220 -39.69 38.26 -21.12
CA GLU A 220 -39.38 39.58 -21.72
C GLU A 220 -38.16 40.44 -21.29
N ASP A 221 -37.21 40.51 -22.23
CA ASP A 221 -36.44 41.67 -22.73
C ASP A 221 -35.85 42.71 -21.75
N GLY A 222 -34.51 42.82 -21.75
CA GLY A 222 -33.83 43.95 -21.12
C GLY A 222 -32.30 43.94 -21.21
N ASP A 223 -31.78 44.59 -22.24
CA ASP A 223 -30.36 44.87 -22.50
C ASP A 223 -29.73 45.75 -21.39
N ALA A 224 -28.66 45.28 -20.71
CA ALA A 224 -27.80 46.12 -19.87
C ALA A 224 -26.43 45.48 -19.58
N ALA A 225 -25.38 46.28 -19.72
CA ALA A 225 -23.97 45.89 -19.67
C ALA A 225 -23.24 46.29 -18.36
N VAL A 226 -22.05 45.67 -18.16
CA VAL A 226 -20.85 46.09 -17.35
C VAL A 226 -20.85 45.66 -15.86
N PRO A 227 -19.70 45.41 -15.15
CA PRO A 227 -18.26 45.40 -15.50
C PRO A 227 -17.46 44.12 -15.18
N ALA A 228 -16.24 44.11 -15.75
CA ALA A 228 -15.16 43.16 -15.53
C ALA A 228 -14.38 43.38 -14.23
N GLY A 229 -13.94 42.30 -13.59
CA GLY A 229 -12.94 42.35 -12.51
C GLY A 229 -12.74 41.01 -11.80
N GLY A 230 -12.08 40.04 -12.44
CA GLY A 230 -11.66 38.81 -11.77
C GLY A 230 -11.11 37.75 -12.72
N LEU A 231 -9.93 37.20 -12.40
CA LEU A 231 -9.21 36.15 -13.16
C LEU A 231 -9.94 34.79 -13.27
N SER A 232 -11.20 34.70 -12.81
CA SER A 232 -12.09 33.56 -13.00
C SER A 232 -12.71 33.49 -14.40
N GLY A 233 -12.69 34.59 -15.16
CA GLY A 233 -13.33 34.69 -16.49
C GLY A 233 -12.51 34.18 -17.68
N PHE A 234 -11.27 33.69 -17.48
CA PHE A 234 -10.41 33.28 -18.59
C PHE A 234 -10.61 31.82 -19.02
N PHE A 235 -11.02 30.93 -18.10
CA PHE A 235 -11.22 29.50 -18.41
C PHE A 235 -12.61 29.17 -18.99
N SER A 236 -13.55 30.11 -19.01
CA SER A 236 -14.89 29.90 -19.60
C SER A 236 -14.97 30.20 -21.11
N ARG A 237 -13.86 30.64 -21.74
CA ARG A 237 -13.83 31.04 -23.16
C ARG A 237 -13.15 30.04 -24.12
N ILE A 238 -12.72 28.87 -23.66
CA ILE A 238 -11.95 27.89 -24.48
C ILE A 238 -12.68 26.55 -24.66
N ILE A 239 -14.00 26.49 -24.43
CA ILE A 239 -14.82 25.33 -24.85
C ILE A 239 -15.96 25.85 -25.72
N PRO A 240 -15.96 25.59 -27.04
CA PRO A 240 -17.13 25.88 -27.86
C PRO A 240 -18.22 24.88 -27.49
N ARG A 241 -19.17 25.30 -26.66
CA ARG A 241 -20.46 24.61 -26.51
C ARG A 241 -21.39 25.10 -27.61
N SER A 242 -21.24 24.54 -28.81
CA SER A 242 -22.27 24.61 -29.85
C SER A 242 -22.92 23.24 -29.97
N THR A 243 -23.88 22.97 -29.11
CA THR A 243 -24.90 21.96 -29.38
C THR A 243 -26.19 22.54 -28.84
N ALA A 244 -27.15 22.80 -29.74
CA ALA A 244 -28.48 23.22 -29.32
C ALA A 244 -29.07 22.11 -28.44
N LYS A 245 -29.67 22.48 -27.31
CA LYS A 245 -30.43 21.54 -26.48
C LYS A 245 -31.61 21.05 -27.31
N ARG A 246 -31.58 19.78 -27.70
CA ARG A 246 -32.70 19.07 -28.31
C ARG A 246 -33.58 18.51 -27.20
N THR A 247 -34.89 18.52 -27.41
CA THR A 247 -35.85 17.89 -26.48
C THR A 247 -35.85 16.37 -26.67
N HIS A 248 -36.36 15.63 -25.68
CA HIS A 248 -36.45 14.17 -25.76
C HIS A 248 -37.32 13.72 -26.94
N ASP A 249 -38.41 14.45 -27.17
CA ASP A 249 -39.36 14.20 -28.26
C ASP A 249 -38.74 14.44 -29.65
N GLU A 250 -37.79 15.38 -29.78
CA GLU A 250 -37.03 15.61 -31.02
C GLU A 250 -36.02 14.50 -31.33
N ILE A 251 -35.60 13.73 -30.31
CA ILE A 251 -34.68 12.59 -30.48
C ILE A 251 -35.49 11.34 -30.83
N GLU A 252 -36.67 11.16 -30.23
CA GLU A 252 -37.54 10.02 -30.50
C GLU A 252 -38.12 10.05 -31.93
N ALA A 253 -38.53 11.23 -32.41
CA ALA A 253 -39.03 11.40 -33.78
C ALA A 253 -37.97 11.09 -34.86
N GLU A 254 -36.68 11.33 -34.58
CA GLU A 254 -35.59 10.99 -35.49
C GLU A 254 -35.29 9.48 -35.49
N TYR A 255 -35.60 8.77 -34.40
CA TYR A 255 -35.46 7.32 -34.30
C TYR A 255 -36.59 6.56 -35.01
N GLU A 256 -37.81 7.11 -35.07
CA GLU A 256 -38.93 6.54 -35.82
C GLU A 256 -38.80 6.74 -37.35
N ASP A 257 -38.05 7.76 -37.80
CA ASP A 257 -37.77 8.02 -39.22
C ASP A 257 -36.52 7.28 -39.76
N LEU A 258 -35.84 6.47 -38.93
CA LEU A 258 -34.75 5.61 -39.39
C LEU A 258 -35.34 4.44 -40.19
N PRO A 259 -34.86 4.18 -41.43
CA PRO A 259 -35.34 3.05 -42.21
C PRO A 259 -35.03 1.74 -41.46
N GLU A 260 -36.05 0.89 -41.30
CA GLU A 260 -35.87 -0.47 -40.79
C GLU A 260 -34.81 -1.19 -41.67
N PRO A 261 -33.90 -1.96 -41.06
CA PRO A 261 -32.87 -2.66 -41.84
C PRO A 261 -33.53 -3.67 -42.77
N GLU A 262 -33.58 -3.34 -44.05
CA GLU A 262 -33.93 -4.27 -45.12
C GLU A 262 -32.96 -5.45 -45.08
N GLY A 263 -33.51 -6.65 -45.03
CA GLY A 263 -32.74 -7.88 -45.05
C GLY A 263 -31.99 -8.03 -46.37
N GLU A 264 -30.68 -7.84 -46.33
CA GLU A 264 -29.77 -8.27 -47.39
C GLU A 264 -28.95 -9.48 -46.92
N ASP A 265 -29.18 -10.60 -47.60
CA ASP A 265 -28.47 -11.87 -47.49
C ASP A 265 -26.96 -11.70 -47.72
N PHE A 266 -26.17 -11.76 -46.66
CA PHE A 266 -24.75 -12.06 -46.76
C PHE A 266 -24.55 -13.59 -46.82
N PRO A 267 -23.89 -14.14 -47.85
CA PRO A 267 -23.62 -15.58 -47.91
C PRO A 267 -22.63 -15.97 -46.81
N LEU A 268 -23.05 -16.89 -45.94
CA LEU A 268 -22.20 -17.56 -44.95
C LEU A 268 -21.11 -18.37 -45.66
N PRO A 269 -19.82 -18.28 -45.25
CA PRO A 269 -18.81 -19.23 -45.71
C PRO A 269 -19.06 -20.62 -45.11
N ASP A 270 -19.08 -21.65 -45.96
CA ASP A 270 -19.20 -23.07 -45.59
C ASP A 270 -18.03 -23.52 -44.69
N GLU A 271 -18.28 -23.68 -43.39
CA GLU A 271 -17.42 -24.47 -42.51
C GLU A 271 -18.01 -25.89 -42.35
N PRO A 272 -17.24 -26.96 -42.62
CA PRO A 272 -17.71 -28.32 -42.42
C PRO A 272 -17.81 -28.65 -40.92
N ALA A 273 -19.02 -29.01 -40.48
CA ALA A 273 -19.26 -29.49 -39.12
C ALA A 273 -18.52 -30.82 -38.86
N PRO A 274 -17.70 -30.94 -37.79
CA PRO A 274 -17.23 -32.23 -37.34
C PRO A 274 -18.33 -32.90 -36.50
N ASP A 275 -18.94 -33.93 -37.09
CA ASP A 275 -19.84 -34.87 -36.44
C ASP A 275 -19.07 -35.64 -35.35
N PHE A 276 -19.31 -35.34 -34.08
CA PHE A 276 -18.77 -36.13 -32.96
C PHE A 276 -19.90 -36.92 -32.29
N ALA A 277 -20.08 -38.16 -32.72
CA ALA A 277 -20.86 -39.17 -32.04
C ALA A 277 -19.92 -40.01 -31.14
N PRO A 278 -20.11 -40.05 -29.81
CA PRO A 278 -19.25 -40.85 -28.94
C PRO A 278 -19.61 -42.34 -29.05
N ASP A 279 -18.68 -43.13 -29.59
CA ASP A 279 -18.75 -44.60 -29.57
C ASP A 279 -18.27 -45.13 -28.20
N PHE A 280 -19.21 -45.66 -27.42
CA PHE A 280 -18.95 -46.37 -26.16
C PHE A 280 -18.87 -47.87 -26.43
N GLY A 281 -17.72 -48.32 -26.93
CA GLY A 281 -17.53 -49.68 -27.43
C GLY A 281 -16.17 -50.34 -27.17
N GLY A 282 -15.80 -50.57 -25.91
CA GLY A 282 -14.98 -51.74 -25.54
C GLY A 282 -13.43 -51.63 -25.54
N PRO A 283 -12.73 -52.67 -25.05
CA PRO A 283 -11.71 -52.50 -24.00
C PRO A 283 -10.31 -52.93 -24.44
N LEU A 284 -9.24 -52.16 -24.16
CA LEU A 284 -7.88 -52.65 -24.38
C LEU A 284 -6.88 -52.22 -23.29
N LEU A 285 -6.73 -53.14 -22.33
CA LEU A 285 -5.53 -53.36 -21.52
C LEU A 285 -4.28 -53.50 -22.42
N ALA A 286 -3.27 -52.70 -22.08
CA ALA A 286 -1.82 -52.90 -22.17
C ALA A 286 -1.21 -53.73 -23.33
N LYS A 287 -0.31 -53.09 -24.10
CA LYS A 287 0.90 -53.75 -24.64
C LYS A 287 2.17 -52.96 -24.31
N LYS A 288 3.16 -53.72 -23.87
CA LYS A 288 4.51 -53.33 -23.42
C LYS A 288 5.44 -53.16 -24.64
N GLY A 289 5.99 -51.96 -24.85
CA GLY A 289 7.05 -51.69 -25.83
C GLY A 289 8.39 -51.41 -25.15
N LYS A 290 9.46 -52.10 -25.58
CA LYS A 290 10.83 -51.98 -25.06
C LYS A 290 11.55 -50.72 -25.58
N ALA A 291 12.53 -50.29 -24.80
CA ALA A 291 13.34 -49.08 -24.93
C ALA A 291 14.10 -48.91 -26.26
N ASN A 292 14.22 -47.65 -26.71
CA ASN A 292 15.47 -46.96 -27.05
C ASN A 292 15.17 -45.59 -27.69
N ALA A 293 15.37 -44.50 -26.94
CA ALA A 293 15.88 -43.22 -27.42
C ALA A 293 15.94 -42.23 -26.24
N ALA A 294 17.11 -41.66 -25.99
CA ALA A 294 17.26 -40.46 -25.18
C ALA A 294 16.40 -39.31 -25.78
N PRO A 295 15.93 -38.35 -24.99
CA PRO A 295 15.27 -37.18 -25.56
C PRO A 295 16.26 -36.44 -26.48
N PRO A 296 15.80 -35.93 -27.64
CA PRO A 296 16.69 -35.38 -28.65
C PRO A 296 17.42 -34.15 -28.13
N VAL A 297 18.73 -34.15 -28.36
CA VAL A 297 19.61 -32.98 -28.32
C VAL A 297 19.29 -32.07 -29.50
N ASP A 298 18.10 -31.48 -29.50
CA ASP A 298 17.75 -30.47 -30.48
C ASP A 298 18.39 -29.13 -30.07
N ALA A 299 19.46 -28.77 -30.78
CA ALA A 299 20.14 -27.48 -30.61
C ALA A 299 19.32 -26.29 -31.15
N GLY A 300 18.19 -26.53 -31.84
CA GLY A 300 17.24 -25.51 -32.31
C GLY A 300 16.12 -25.21 -31.32
N ALA A 301 15.92 -26.01 -30.26
CA ALA A 301 14.98 -25.70 -29.18
C ALA A 301 15.53 -24.68 -28.17
N ILE A 302 16.77 -24.22 -28.36
CA ILE A 302 17.46 -23.25 -27.51
C ILE A 302 17.78 -22.03 -28.39
N ASN A 303 17.14 -20.91 -28.07
CA ASN A 303 17.23 -19.57 -28.68
C ASN A 303 16.20 -19.24 -29.78
N HIS A 304 15.06 -18.68 -29.36
CA HIS A 304 14.43 -17.59 -30.10
C HIS A 304 14.17 -16.41 -29.15
N GLU A 305 14.93 -15.35 -29.43
CA GLU A 305 14.66 -13.91 -29.31
C GLU A 305 13.88 -13.39 -28.08
N VAL A 306 14.58 -12.55 -27.32
CA VAL A 306 14.06 -11.69 -26.27
C VAL A 306 13.01 -10.75 -26.87
N ASP A 307 11.72 -11.03 -26.63
CA ASP A 307 10.67 -10.04 -26.79
C ASP A 307 10.84 -8.98 -25.69
N ALA A 308 11.18 -7.75 -26.07
CA ALA A 308 11.37 -6.65 -25.11
C ALA A 308 10.11 -6.33 -24.29
N ARG A 309 8.92 -6.76 -24.75
CA ARG A 309 7.64 -6.66 -24.03
C ARG A 309 7.42 -7.81 -23.02
N LYS A 310 8.30 -8.81 -23.01
CA LYS A 310 8.34 -9.91 -22.03
C LYS A 310 9.61 -9.86 -21.17
N SER A 311 10.14 -8.66 -20.96
CA SER A 311 11.29 -8.44 -20.09
C SER A 311 10.91 -8.66 -18.62
N ARG A 312 11.88 -9.18 -17.85
CA ARG A 312 11.75 -9.48 -16.42
C ARG A 312 11.38 -8.17 -15.68
N PRO A 313 10.38 -8.15 -14.78
CA PRO A 313 10.19 -7.00 -13.89
C PRO A 313 11.50 -6.75 -13.13
N GLU A 314 11.85 -5.48 -12.96
CA GLU A 314 13.10 -5.06 -12.33
C GLU A 314 13.35 -5.85 -11.04
N MET A 315 14.61 -6.25 -10.85
CA MET A 315 14.99 -6.87 -9.59
C MET A 315 14.77 -5.87 -8.48
N LEU A 316 13.91 -6.22 -7.52
CA LEU A 316 13.99 -5.67 -6.17
C LEU A 316 15.45 -5.77 -5.73
N ALA A 317 16.07 -4.63 -5.43
CA ALA A 317 17.49 -4.49 -5.11
C ALA A 317 17.90 -5.16 -3.77
N THR A 318 17.08 -6.06 -3.23
CA THR A 318 17.31 -6.71 -1.95
C THR A 318 17.47 -8.22 -2.18
N PRO A 319 18.57 -8.85 -1.71
CA PRO A 319 18.68 -10.30 -1.76
C PRO A 319 17.56 -10.92 -0.92
N ILE A 320 16.92 -11.97 -1.44
CA ILE A 320 16.07 -12.84 -0.63
C ILE A 320 17.01 -13.65 0.27
N LEU A 321 17.43 -13.05 1.38
CA LEU A 321 17.92 -13.78 2.54
C LEU A 321 16.73 -14.47 3.19
N ALA A 322 16.91 -15.73 3.58
CA ALA A 322 15.98 -16.41 4.49
C ALA A 322 15.64 -15.45 5.65
N PRO A 323 14.38 -15.37 6.09
CA PRO A 323 13.95 -14.40 7.09
C PRO A 323 14.75 -14.64 8.36
N GLN A 324 15.72 -13.76 8.60
CA GLN A 324 16.25 -13.50 9.92
C GLN A 324 15.20 -12.63 10.60
N THR A 325 14.80 -13.01 11.81
CA THR A 325 13.96 -12.20 12.70
C THR A 325 14.64 -10.84 12.91
N PRO A 326 14.07 -9.72 12.44
CA PRO A 326 14.50 -8.41 12.88
C PRO A 326 13.80 -8.14 14.22
N ASP A 327 14.56 -7.73 15.24
CA ASP A 327 14.06 -7.44 16.59
C ASP A 327 13.11 -6.22 16.67
N GLU A 328 12.79 -5.57 15.53
CA GLU A 328 11.93 -4.38 15.49
C GLU A 328 10.98 -4.43 14.27
N VAL A 329 9.82 -5.08 14.44
CA VAL A 329 8.66 -4.91 13.54
C VAL A 329 7.44 -4.56 14.38
N GLU A 330 7.47 -3.37 15.00
CA GLU A 330 6.30 -2.71 15.54
C GLU A 330 6.02 -1.44 14.75
N ALA A 331 5.17 -1.55 13.72
CA ALA A 331 4.27 -0.51 13.24
C ALA A 331 3.57 -1.00 11.97
N ASP A 332 2.43 -1.69 12.12
CA ASP A 332 1.33 -1.58 11.14
C ASP A 332 -0.01 -2.17 11.58
N LEU A 333 -0.12 -2.70 12.79
CA LEU A 333 -1.39 -3.07 13.41
C LEU A 333 -1.28 -2.65 14.87
N GLY A 334 -1.93 -1.53 15.22
CA GLY A 334 -1.91 -0.99 16.58
C GLY A 334 -2.29 -2.03 17.64
N GLU A 335 -1.96 -1.76 18.90
CA GLU A 335 -2.46 -2.55 20.02
C GLU A 335 -3.99 -2.62 19.95
N VAL A 336 -4.51 -3.84 19.87
CA VAL A 336 -5.93 -4.15 20.06
C VAL A 336 -5.95 -5.35 20.98
N VAL A 337 -6.74 -5.32 22.04
CA VAL A 337 -6.74 -6.28 23.16
C VAL A 337 -7.67 -7.49 22.85
N GLU A 338 -7.75 -8.51 23.70
CA GLU A 338 -8.51 -9.76 23.49
C GLU A 338 -10.03 -9.56 23.23
N GLY A 339 -10.61 -10.32 22.29
CA GLY A 339 -11.99 -10.20 21.78
C GLY A 339 -13.17 -10.37 22.77
N ALA A 340 -12.92 -10.74 24.02
CA ALA A 340 -13.91 -10.66 25.11
C ALA A 340 -13.55 -9.61 26.19
N ALA A 341 -12.32 -9.09 26.17
CA ALA A 341 -11.79 -8.04 27.04
C ALA A 341 -11.67 -6.66 26.36
N LEU A 342 -12.08 -6.54 25.09
CA LEU A 342 -12.00 -5.30 24.28
C LEU A 342 -12.95 -4.17 24.67
N GLY A 343 -13.87 -4.38 25.60
CA GLY A 343 -14.88 -3.36 25.97
C GLY A 343 -15.82 -2.95 24.81
N VAL A 344 -15.79 -3.65 23.66
CA VAL A 344 -16.62 -3.33 22.50
C VAL A 344 -18.06 -3.84 22.75
N PRO A 345 -19.07 -2.96 22.70
CA PRO A 345 -20.47 -3.33 22.92
C PRO A 345 -20.92 -4.46 21.98
N ALA A 346 -21.85 -5.31 22.42
CA ALA A 346 -22.37 -6.42 21.62
C ALA A 346 -22.93 -5.99 20.25
N SER A 347 -23.48 -4.77 20.16
CA SER A 347 -23.95 -4.15 18.90
C SER A 347 -22.87 -3.95 17.84
N HIS A 348 -21.59 -3.99 18.21
CA HIS A 348 -20.45 -3.79 17.33
C HIS A 348 -19.63 -5.07 17.09
N ARG A 349 -20.15 -6.25 17.48
CA ARG A 349 -19.51 -7.56 17.27
C ARG A 349 -20.39 -8.49 16.41
N PRO A 350 -20.63 -8.16 15.14
CA PRO A 350 -21.59 -8.89 14.31
C PRO A 350 -21.12 -10.30 13.90
N LEU A 351 -19.86 -10.67 14.17
CA LEU A 351 -19.34 -12.03 13.99
C LEU A 351 -19.18 -12.79 15.32
N ALA A 352 -19.71 -12.27 16.43
CA ALA A 352 -19.69 -12.96 17.71
C ALA A 352 -20.27 -14.38 17.61
N GLY A 353 -19.54 -15.37 18.15
CA GLY A 353 -19.93 -16.78 18.12
C GLY A 353 -19.59 -17.52 16.82
N ARG A 354 -19.12 -16.83 15.78
CA ARG A 354 -18.69 -17.43 14.51
C ARG A 354 -17.21 -17.79 14.53
N HIS A 355 -16.86 -18.88 13.85
CA HIS A 355 -15.50 -19.30 13.58
C HIS A 355 -15.09 -18.93 12.14
N VAL A 356 -14.05 -18.12 12.01
CA VAL A 356 -13.46 -17.73 10.72
C VAL A 356 -12.08 -18.37 10.57
N LEU A 357 -11.94 -19.27 9.60
CA LEU A 357 -10.68 -19.90 9.20
C LEU A 357 -10.05 -19.12 8.05
N ILE A 358 -8.79 -18.72 8.18
CA ILE A 358 -8.09 -17.88 7.21
C ILE A 358 -6.74 -18.50 6.89
N THR A 359 -6.36 -18.58 5.62
CA THR A 359 -4.98 -18.90 5.21
C THR A 359 -4.26 -17.64 4.76
N ALA A 360 -2.99 -17.43 5.12
CA ALA A 360 -2.23 -16.26 4.65
C ALA A 360 -0.77 -16.58 4.35
N GLY A 361 -0.11 -15.71 3.59
CA GLY A 361 1.32 -15.82 3.27
C GLY A 361 1.63 -16.69 2.04
N PRO A 362 2.92 -16.83 1.71
CA PRO A 362 3.41 -17.72 0.65
C PRO A 362 3.52 -19.17 1.17
N THR A 363 3.66 -20.16 0.29
CA THR A 363 4.17 -21.49 0.67
C THR A 363 5.58 -21.70 0.11
N TRP A 364 6.39 -22.45 0.84
CA TRP A 364 7.77 -22.80 0.47
C TRP A 364 7.86 -24.29 0.16
N GLU A 365 8.06 -24.61 -1.12
CA GLU A 365 8.15 -25.98 -1.59
C GLU A 365 9.63 -26.41 -1.67
N ALA A 366 10.09 -27.12 -0.64
CA ALA A 366 11.49 -27.46 -0.47
C ALA A 366 12.04 -28.35 -1.61
N ILE A 367 13.14 -27.93 -2.22
CA ILE A 367 13.93 -28.69 -3.20
C ILE A 367 14.96 -29.56 -2.47
N ASP A 368 15.67 -28.94 -1.54
CA ASP A 368 16.68 -29.52 -0.65
C ASP A 368 16.67 -28.74 0.68
N PRO A 369 17.50 -29.03 1.71
CA PRO A 369 17.46 -28.30 2.98
C PRO A 369 17.81 -26.81 2.89
N VAL A 370 18.26 -26.32 1.72
CA VAL A 370 18.78 -24.96 1.53
C VAL A 370 17.95 -24.17 0.52
N ARG A 371 17.21 -24.85 -0.36
CA ARG A 371 16.50 -24.23 -1.48
C ARG A 371 15.04 -24.64 -1.50
N TYR A 372 14.19 -23.70 -1.89
CA TYR A 372 12.75 -23.92 -2.05
C TYR A 372 12.21 -23.12 -3.24
N ILE A 373 11.02 -23.48 -3.69
CA ILE A 373 10.19 -22.68 -4.61
C ILE A 373 9.19 -21.90 -3.77
N ALA A 374 9.04 -20.60 -4.01
CA ALA A 374 8.07 -19.75 -3.33
C ALA A 374 7.52 -18.67 -4.28
N ASN A 375 6.45 -18.02 -3.84
CA ASN A 375 5.92 -16.81 -4.46
C ASN A 375 6.21 -15.57 -3.61
N ARG A 376 5.87 -14.39 -4.13
CA ARG A 376 6.19 -13.08 -3.53
C ARG A 376 5.14 -12.56 -2.54
N SER A 377 4.21 -13.40 -2.10
CA SER A 377 3.16 -12.96 -1.17
C SER A 377 3.77 -12.47 0.15
N SER A 378 3.39 -11.27 0.57
CA SER A 378 3.77 -10.71 1.88
C SER A 378 2.89 -11.21 3.02
N GLY A 379 1.76 -11.86 2.73
CA GLY A 379 0.77 -12.28 3.71
C GLY A 379 -0.08 -11.15 4.32
N LYS A 380 0.26 -9.87 4.09
CA LYS A 380 -0.39 -8.70 4.71
C LYS A 380 -1.92 -8.70 4.58
N GLN A 381 -2.46 -9.03 3.41
CA GLN A 381 -3.91 -9.02 3.19
C GLN A 381 -4.64 -10.03 4.08
N GLY A 382 -4.10 -11.26 4.22
CA GLY A 382 -4.72 -12.28 5.06
C GLY A 382 -4.63 -11.97 6.55
N PHE A 383 -3.51 -11.38 7.00
CA PHE A 383 -3.36 -10.89 8.38
C PHE A 383 -4.33 -9.74 8.68
N ALA A 384 -4.52 -8.81 7.74
CA ALA A 384 -5.50 -7.73 7.88
C ALA A 384 -6.94 -8.26 7.98
N ILE A 385 -7.30 -9.26 7.16
CA ILE A 385 -8.63 -9.90 7.23
C ILE A 385 -8.81 -10.63 8.57
N ALA A 386 -7.77 -11.29 9.08
CA ALA A 386 -7.80 -11.94 10.39
C ALA A 386 -8.01 -10.93 11.53
N ALA A 387 -7.30 -9.80 11.50
CA ALA A 387 -7.49 -8.72 12.46
C ALA A 387 -8.92 -8.14 12.40
N ALA A 388 -9.45 -7.89 11.20
CA ALA A 388 -10.80 -7.36 11.01
C ALA A 388 -11.88 -8.35 11.50
N ALA A 389 -11.75 -9.64 11.19
CA ALA A 389 -12.69 -10.66 11.65
C ALA A 389 -12.69 -10.77 13.19
N ALA A 390 -11.50 -10.75 13.82
CA ALA A 390 -11.36 -10.76 15.27
C ALA A 390 -11.96 -9.50 15.92
N ALA A 391 -11.73 -8.32 15.32
CA ALA A 391 -12.32 -7.06 15.79
C ALA A 391 -13.85 -7.05 15.75
N LEU A 392 -14.45 -7.74 14.77
CA LEU A 392 -15.90 -7.94 14.68
C LEU A 392 -16.43 -9.08 15.57
N GLY A 393 -15.58 -9.68 16.41
CA GLY A 393 -15.95 -10.65 17.44
C GLY A 393 -15.86 -12.13 17.03
N ALA A 394 -15.32 -12.45 15.86
CA ALA A 394 -15.13 -13.84 15.46
C ALA A 394 -14.06 -14.55 16.29
N ARG A 395 -14.22 -15.86 16.50
CA ARG A 395 -13.09 -16.75 16.80
C ARG A 395 -12.31 -16.94 15.50
N VAL A 396 -11.03 -16.59 15.47
CA VAL A 396 -10.22 -16.65 14.23
C VAL A 396 -9.11 -17.67 14.34
N THR A 397 -9.03 -18.57 13.36
CA THR A 397 -7.87 -19.45 13.14
C THR A 397 -7.14 -18.99 11.88
N LEU A 398 -5.87 -18.60 12.01
CA LEU A 398 -5.02 -18.14 10.91
C LEU A 398 -3.93 -19.17 10.62
N VAL A 399 -4.03 -19.87 9.49
CA VAL A 399 -2.98 -20.76 8.99
C VAL A 399 -2.01 -19.93 8.12
N ALA A 400 -0.83 -19.64 8.65
CA ALA A 400 0.14 -18.74 8.03
C ALA A 400 1.32 -19.52 7.45
N GLY A 401 1.57 -19.31 6.16
CA GLY A 401 2.84 -19.67 5.56
C GLY A 401 4.00 -18.78 6.04
N PRO A 402 5.24 -18.97 5.55
CA PRO A 402 6.41 -18.29 6.12
C PRO A 402 6.37 -16.76 5.94
N VAL A 403 6.07 -16.03 7.03
CA VAL A 403 6.05 -14.56 7.12
C VAL A 403 6.46 -14.08 8.52
N ALA A 404 7.08 -12.90 8.59
CA ALA A 404 7.51 -12.25 9.84
C ALA A 404 6.48 -11.25 10.40
N LEU A 405 5.18 -11.44 10.10
CA LEU A 405 4.12 -10.54 10.58
C LEU A 405 3.71 -10.90 12.02
N LYS A 406 3.45 -9.90 12.87
CA LYS A 406 2.91 -10.10 14.22
C LYS A 406 1.49 -10.69 14.12
N THR A 407 1.20 -11.70 14.96
CA THR A 407 -0.14 -12.27 15.04
C THR A 407 -1.11 -11.22 15.58
N PRO A 408 -2.22 -10.91 14.87
CA PRO A 408 -3.21 -9.96 15.37
C PRO A 408 -3.84 -10.49 16.66
N VAL A 409 -4.27 -9.59 17.53
CA VAL A 409 -4.86 -10.01 18.81
C VAL A 409 -6.23 -10.63 18.60
N GLY A 410 -6.54 -11.65 19.42
CA GLY A 410 -7.75 -12.46 19.27
C GLY A 410 -7.65 -13.51 18.15
N VAL A 411 -6.51 -13.62 17.47
CA VAL A 411 -6.26 -14.61 16.40
C VAL A 411 -5.38 -15.75 16.91
N THR A 412 -5.81 -16.99 16.67
CA THR A 412 -4.96 -18.17 16.89
C THR A 412 -4.20 -18.49 15.61
N ARG A 413 -2.88 -18.29 15.60
CA ARG A 413 -2.01 -18.56 14.44
C ARG A 413 -1.45 -19.99 14.46
N ILE A 414 -1.43 -20.63 13.29
CA ILE A 414 -0.78 -21.91 13.03
C ILE A 414 0.24 -21.68 11.91
N ASP A 415 1.53 -21.85 12.23
CA ASP A 415 2.61 -21.71 11.25
C ASP A 415 2.80 -22.99 10.45
N VAL A 416 2.95 -22.84 9.13
CA VAL A 416 3.19 -23.91 8.17
C VAL A 416 4.23 -23.47 7.15
N GLU A 417 4.91 -24.42 6.50
CA GLU A 417 5.89 -24.09 5.46
C GLU A 417 5.36 -24.37 4.06
N SER A 418 4.87 -25.59 3.81
CA SER A 418 4.46 -26.02 2.46
C SER A 418 2.94 -25.95 2.23
N ALA A 419 2.54 -26.03 0.96
CA ALA A 419 1.12 -26.18 0.59
C ALA A 419 0.46 -27.42 1.22
N ARG A 420 1.22 -28.50 1.42
CA ARG A 420 0.72 -29.72 2.07
C ARG A 420 0.48 -29.51 3.56
N ASP A 421 1.41 -28.87 4.24
CA ASP A 421 1.26 -28.54 5.66
C ASP A 421 0.05 -27.61 5.87
N MET A 422 -0.09 -26.61 4.99
CA MET A 422 -1.23 -25.70 4.99
C MET A 422 -2.55 -26.45 4.78
N ALA A 423 -2.61 -27.37 3.81
CA ALA A 423 -3.80 -28.19 3.56
C ALA A 423 -4.17 -29.06 4.78
N GLU A 424 -3.19 -29.67 5.45
CA GLU A 424 -3.41 -30.45 6.67
C GLU A 424 -3.89 -29.58 7.83
N ALA A 425 -3.28 -28.41 8.04
CA ALA A 425 -3.67 -27.48 9.09
C ALA A 425 -5.10 -26.96 8.88
N VAL A 426 -5.46 -26.60 7.64
CA VAL A 426 -6.83 -26.22 7.25
C VAL A 426 -7.82 -27.36 7.54
N LYS A 427 -7.47 -28.59 7.17
CA LYS A 427 -8.31 -29.76 7.44
C LYS A 427 -8.55 -29.97 8.94
N ARG A 428 -7.52 -29.79 9.78
CA ARG A 428 -7.63 -29.93 11.25
C ARG A 428 -8.40 -28.78 11.91
N ALA A 429 -8.40 -27.60 11.30
CA ALA A 429 -9.11 -26.44 11.80
C ALA A 429 -10.62 -26.45 11.52
N LEU A 430 -11.09 -27.28 10.58
CA LEU A 430 -12.52 -27.47 10.34
C LEU A 430 -13.18 -28.24 11.50
N PRO A 431 -14.47 -27.98 11.83
CA PRO A 431 -15.40 -27.09 11.13
C PRO A 431 -15.20 -25.59 11.42
N ALA A 432 -15.58 -24.76 10.46
CA ALA A 432 -15.64 -23.30 10.57
C ALA A 432 -16.92 -22.78 9.90
N ASP A 433 -17.41 -21.62 10.34
CA ASP A 433 -18.55 -20.95 9.69
C ASP A 433 -18.13 -20.30 8.37
N VAL A 434 -16.90 -19.76 8.35
CA VAL A 434 -16.32 -19.08 7.18
C VAL A 434 -14.91 -19.60 6.93
N ALA A 435 -14.57 -19.80 5.65
CA ALA A 435 -13.20 -20.02 5.20
C ALA A 435 -12.76 -18.95 4.20
N VAL A 436 -11.65 -18.27 4.49
CA VAL A 436 -11.03 -17.25 3.62
C VAL A 436 -9.66 -17.74 3.14
N MET A 437 -9.61 -18.26 1.92
CA MET A 437 -8.42 -18.84 1.30
C MET A 437 -7.64 -17.78 0.52
N VAL A 438 -6.92 -16.93 1.25
CA VAL A 438 -6.13 -15.80 0.71
C VAL A 438 -4.63 -16.06 0.63
N ALA A 439 -4.15 -17.22 1.11
CA ALA A 439 -2.75 -17.58 0.96
C ALA A 439 -2.38 -17.73 -0.52
N ALA A 440 -1.17 -17.31 -0.86
CA ALA A 440 -0.60 -17.63 -2.16
C ALA A 440 0.01 -19.03 -2.06
N VAL A 441 -0.79 -20.03 -2.37
CA VAL A 441 -0.36 -21.43 -2.38
C VAL A 441 0.35 -21.71 -3.69
N ALA A 442 1.54 -22.32 -3.65
CA ALA A 442 2.25 -22.73 -4.85
C ALA A 442 1.50 -23.87 -5.56
N ASP A 443 1.20 -23.71 -6.85
CA ASP A 443 0.50 -24.73 -7.65
C ASP A 443 1.32 -26.01 -7.84
N TRP A 444 2.65 -25.90 -7.84
CA TRP A 444 3.57 -27.01 -8.03
C TRP A 444 4.61 -27.10 -6.92
N ARG A 445 5.05 -28.33 -6.65
CA ARG A 445 6.16 -28.65 -5.75
C ARG A 445 7.17 -29.60 -6.42
N PRO A 446 8.41 -29.68 -5.92
CA PRO A 446 9.33 -30.74 -6.30
C PRO A 446 8.74 -32.13 -6.08
N LYS A 447 8.85 -33.01 -7.08
CA LYS A 447 8.41 -34.41 -6.99
C LYS A 447 9.17 -35.18 -5.91
N GLU A 448 10.45 -34.87 -5.77
CA GLU A 448 11.37 -35.52 -4.82
C GLU A 448 12.06 -34.45 -3.98
N TYR A 449 12.02 -34.62 -2.67
CA TYR A 449 12.87 -33.87 -1.74
C TYR A 449 14.22 -34.58 -1.61
N ARG A 450 15.32 -33.84 -1.72
CA ARG A 450 16.67 -34.38 -1.48
C ARG A 450 17.15 -33.92 -0.12
N SER A 451 17.50 -34.85 0.77
CA SER A 451 18.01 -34.55 2.12
C SER A 451 19.40 -33.92 2.17
N ALA A 452 20.09 -33.82 1.02
CA ALA A 452 21.38 -33.16 0.90
C ALA A 452 21.31 -32.09 -0.21
N LYS A 453 21.97 -30.95 0.05
CA LYS A 453 22.10 -29.85 -0.91
C LYS A 453 22.56 -30.38 -2.26
N ILE A 454 21.82 -30.05 -3.32
CA ILE A 454 22.16 -30.49 -4.68
C ILE A 454 23.49 -29.84 -5.09
N LYS A 455 24.52 -30.66 -5.24
CA LYS A 455 25.87 -30.26 -5.68
C LYS A 455 25.86 -30.03 -7.19
N LYS A 456 26.63 -29.05 -7.66
CA LYS A 456 26.91 -28.88 -9.08
C LYS A 456 27.61 -30.15 -9.60
N ARG A 457 27.09 -30.77 -10.65
CA ARG A 457 27.72 -31.89 -11.37
C ARG A 457 27.71 -31.56 -12.85
N GLY A 458 28.89 -31.32 -13.44
CA GLY A 458 29.02 -30.90 -14.83
C GLY A 458 28.53 -29.47 -15.10
N ASP A 459 28.46 -29.10 -16.38
CA ASP A 459 28.10 -27.74 -16.83
C ASP A 459 26.58 -27.48 -16.87
N ALA A 460 25.74 -28.52 -16.83
CA ALA A 460 24.29 -28.38 -16.91
C ALA A 460 23.60 -28.39 -15.53
N PRO A 461 22.62 -27.51 -15.29
CA PRO A 461 21.83 -27.54 -14.06
C PRO A 461 20.99 -28.84 -13.98
N PRO A 462 20.82 -29.41 -12.77
CA PRO A 462 20.00 -30.61 -12.59
C PRO A 462 18.52 -30.30 -12.87
N ALA A 463 17.85 -31.19 -13.60
CA ALA A 463 16.42 -31.06 -13.88
C ALA A 463 15.59 -31.19 -12.59
N LEU A 464 14.65 -30.26 -12.39
CA LEU A 464 13.72 -30.27 -11.27
C LEU A 464 12.34 -30.74 -11.74
N MET A 465 12.00 -31.99 -11.44
CA MET A 465 10.68 -32.53 -11.76
C MET A 465 9.64 -32.01 -10.78
N LEU A 466 8.54 -31.45 -11.29
CA LEU A 466 7.47 -30.89 -10.48
C LEU A 466 6.21 -31.77 -10.50
N VAL A 467 5.42 -31.69 -9.44
CA VAL A 467 4.09 -32.30 -9.31
C VAL A 467 3.13 -31.29 -8.70
N GLU A 468 1.85 -31.40 -9.01
CA GLU A 468 0.81 -30.48 -8.53
C GLU A 468 0.59 -30.58 -7.01
N ASN A 469 0.34 -29.44 -6.38
CA ASN A 469 -0.04 -29.31 -4.98
C ASN A 469 -1.54 -29.53 -4.74
N PRO A 470 -1.93 -29.84 -3.49
CA PRO A 470 -3.35 -29.96 -3.15
C PRO A 470 -4.05 -28.61 -3.33
N ASP A 471 -5.22 -28.64 -3.94
CA ASP A 471 -6.08 -27.45 -4.07
C ASP A 471 -6.89 -27.23 -2.78
N ILE A 472 -6.35 -26.40 -1.89
CA ILE A 472 -6.94 -26.16 -0.56
C ILE A 472 -8.35 -25.57 -0.68
N LEU A 473 -8.58 -24.63 -1.60
CA LEU A 473 -9.88 -24.00 -1.78
C LEU A 473 -10.93 -25.01 -2.24
N ALA A 474 -10.63 -25.81 -3.26
CA ALA A 474 -11.55 -26.84 -3.74
C ALA A 474 -11.79 -27.94 -2.68
N ASN A 475 -10.76 -28.31 -1.91
CA ASN A 475 -10.88 -29.30 -0.83
C ASN A 475 -11.77 -28.80 0.32
N VAL A 476 -11.71 -27.51 0.67
CA VAL A 476 -12.61 -26.91 1.66
C VAL A 476 -14.03 -26.81 1.12
N ALA A 477 -14.20 -26.37 -0.13
CA ALA A 477 -15.50 -26.22 -0.78
C ALA A 477 -16.24 -27.54 -0.97
N SER A 478 -15.53 -28.66 -1.08
CA SER A 478 -16.10 -30.01 -1.23
C SER A 478 -16.11 -30.81 0.08
N ASN A 479 -15.69 -30.23 1.20
CA ASN A 479 -15.62 -30.92 2.48
C ASN A 479 -17.04 -31.29 2.99
N PRO A 480 -17.25 -32.45 3.63
CA PRO A 480 -18.53 -32.77 4.27
C PRO A 480 -18.95 -31.74 5.34
N ASN A 481 -17.98 -31.12 6.02
CA ASN A 481 -18.19 -30.03 6.97
C ASN A 481 -17.84 -28.68 6.33
N ARG A 482 -18.27 -28.47 5.08
CA ARG A 482 -18.04 -27.23 4.33
C ARG A 482 -18.53 -26.03 5.15
N PRO A 483 -17.73 -24.97 5.28
CA PRO A 483 -18.19 -23.70 5.83
C PRO A 483 -19.40 -23.16 5.08
N ALA A 484 -20.27 -22.43 5.79
CA ALA A 484 -21.42 -21.77 5.18
C ALA A 484 -20.98 -20.77 4.11
N LEU A 485 -19.84 -20.10 4.33
CA LEU A 485 -19.23 -19.18 3.37
C LEU A 485 -17.77 -19.55 3.08
N VAL A 486 -17.47 -19.87 1.82
CA VAL A 486 -16.13 -20.19 1.31
C VAL A 486 -15.69 -19.12 0.32
N ILE A 487 -14.61 -18.40 0.67
CA ILE A 487 -14.07 -17.27 -0.07
C ILE A 487 -12.68 -17.64 -0.58
N GLY A 488 -12.47 -17.52 -1.89
CA GLY A 488 -11.15 -17.63 -2.52
C GLY A 488 -10.60 -16.29 -2.96
N PHE A 489 -9.29 -16.23 -3.21
CA PHE A 489 -8.64 -15.06 -3.81
C PHE A 489 -8.07 -15.38 -5.20
N ALA A 490 -8.00 -14.36 -6.04
CA ALA A 490 -7.40 -14.42 -7.36
C ALA A 490 -6.55 -13.17 -7.61
N ALA A 491 -5.28 -13.40 -7.92
CA ALA A 491 -4.40 -12.36 -8.43
C ALA A 491 -4.30 -12.58 -9.95
N GLU A 492 -4.87 -11.67 -10.72
CA GLU A 492 -4.93 -11.77 -12.18
C GLU A 492 -4.25 -10.54 -12.80
N THR A 493 -3.54 -10.71 -13.92
CA THR A 493 -2.91 -9.61 -14.67
C THR A 493 -3.79 -9.12 -15.82
N ASP A 494 -4.67 -9.98 -16.32
CA ASP A 494 -5.50 -9.77 -17.51
C ASP A 494 -6.89 -10.37 -17.26
N ASP A 495 -7.94 -9.78 -17.85
CA ASP A 495 -9.33 -10.26 -17.81
C ASP A 495 -9.81 -10.70 -16.40
N VAL A 496 -9.45 -9.90 -15.39
CA VAL A 496 -9.63 -10.18 -13.95
C VAL A 496 -11.05 -10.68 -13.63
N LEU A 497 -12.07 -10.07 -14.24
CA LEU A 497 -13.46 -10.38 -13.97
C LEU A 497 -13.89 -11.77 -14.49
N GLU A 498 -13.56 -12.10 -15.74
CA GLU A 498 -13.93 -13.38 -16.33
C GLU A 498 -13.16 -14.54 -15.68
N ASN A 499 -11.87 -14.34 -15.42
CA ASN A 499 -11.05 -15.30 -14.70
C ASN A 499 -11.61 -15.56 -13.29
N ALA A 500 -12.03 -14.52 -12.57
CA ALA A 500 -12.66 -14.65 -11.26
C ALA A 500 -13.99 -15.42 -11.31
N LYS A 501 -14.86 -15.14 -12.30
CA LYS A 501 -16.13 -15.87 -12.51
C LYS A 501 -15.88 -17.36 -12.78
N GLN A 502 -14.94 -17.68 -13.66
CA GLN A 502 -14.58 -19.06 -13.98
C GLN A 502 -13.98 -19.78 -12.76
N LYS A 503 -13.08 -19.10 -12.02
CA LYS A 503 -12.46 -19.66 -10.81
C LYS A 503 -13.49 -19.96 -9.73
N ARG A 504 -14.48 -19.08 -9.52
CA ARG A 504 -15.58 -19.28 -8.56
C ARG A 504 -16.33 -20.57 -8.85
N LYS A 505 -16.77 -20.76 -10.09
CA LYS A 505 -17.48 -21.97 -10.55
C LYS A 505 -16.60 -23.21 -10.43
N ARG A 506 -15.38 -23.17 -10.96
CA ARG A 506 -14.44 -24.31 -10.99
C ARG A 506 -14.04 -24.79 -9.60
N LYS A 507 -13.87 -23.87 -8.64
CA LYS A 507 -13.44 -24.17 -7.27
C LYS A 507 -14.62 -24.32 -6.29
N SER A 508 -15.86 -24.17 -6.77
CA SER A 508 -17.08 -24.22 -5.95
C SER A 508 -17.06 -23.26 -4.75
N ALA A 509 -16.39 -22.12 -4.91
CA ALA A 509 -16.34 -21.06 -3.90
C ALA A 509 -17.61 -20.21 -3.99
N ASP A 510 -18.04 -19.66 -2.86
CA ASP A 510 -19.17 -18.74 -2.82
C ASP A 510 -18.74 -17.39 -3.39
N TRP A 511 -17.59 -16.88 -2.94
CA TRP A 511 -16.98 -15.64 -3.44
C TRP A 511 -15.57 -15.86 -3.96
N ILE A 512 -15.20 -15.11 -5.02
CA ILE A 512 -13.81 -14.88 -5.39
C ILE A 512 -13.51 -13.39 -5.26
N VAL A 513 -12.54 -13.06 -4.41
CA VAL A 513 -11.98 -11.71 -4.31
C VAL A 513 -10.80 -11.63 -5.27
N ALA A 514 -11.01 -10.92 -6.37
CA ALA A 514 -10.02 -10.76 -7.41
C ALA A 514 -9.33 -9.40 -7.28
N ASN A 515 -8.02 -9.38 -7.48
CA ASN A 515 -7.24 -8.15 -7.51
C ASN A 515 -6.34 -8.14 -8.76
N ASP A 516 -6.28 -6.98 -9.41
CA ASP A 516 -5.37 -6.74 -10.52
C ASP A 516 -3.94 -6.62 -9.97
N VAL A 517 -3.03 -7.50 -10.41
CA VAL A 517 -1.62 -7.51 -9.98
C VAL A 517 -0.65 -7.06 -11.07
N SER A 518 -1.15 -6.41 -12.13
CA SER A 518 -0.30 -5.79 -13.16
C SER A 518 0.57 -4.63 -12.63
N GLY A 519 0.27 -4.09 -11.44
CA GLY A 519 1.06 -3.08 -10.70
C GLY A 519 1.73 -3.58 -9.40
N ASP A 520 2.18 -2.67 -8.52
CA ASP A 520 2.91 -2.98 -7.26
C ASP A 520 2.02 -3.51 -6.10
N VAL A 521 1.02 -4.32 -6.44
CA VAL A 521 -0.01 -4.81 -5.50
C VAL A 521 0.50 -6.00 -4.67
N MET A 522 1.45 -6.76 -5.23
CA MET A 522 2.15 -7.89 -4.59
C MET A 522 3.23 -7.42 -3.60
N GLY A 523 2.80 -6.63 -2.61
CA GLY A 523 3.69 -6.07 -1.59
C GLY A 523 3.19 -4.75 -1.01
N GLY A 524 2.53 -3.93 -1.84
CA GLY A 524 2.04 -2.60 -1.46
C GLY A 524 0.92 -2.58 -0.42
N ASP A 525 0.62 -1.41 0.13
CA ASP A 525 -0.33 -1.26 1.25
C ASP A 525 -1.76 -0.89 0.80
N ARG A 526 -1.95 -0.65 -0.49
CA ARG A 526 -3.25 -0.39 -1.11
C ARG A 526 -3.66 -1.49 -2.06
N ASN A 527 -4.97 -1.65 -2.24
CA ASN A 527 -5.53 -2.67 -3.09
C ASN A 527 -6.90 -2.23 -3.61
N ARG A 528 -7.15 -2.45 -4.91
CA ARG A 528 -8.47 -2.40 -5.52
C ARG A 528 -8.92 -3.85 -5.73
N VAL A 529 -10.07 -4.22 -5.19
CA VAL A 529 -10.55 -5.60 -5.27
C VAL A 529 -11.95 -5.68 -5.85
N THR A 530 -12.18 -6.69 -6.67
CA THR A 530 -13.48 -7.02 -7.22
C THR A 530 -13.96 -8.32 -6.59
N ILE A 531 -15.10 -8.27 -5.90
CA ILE A 531 -15.76 -9.41 -5.28
C ILE A 531 -16.76 -9.98 -6.28
N VAL A 532 -16.54 -11.23 -6.68
CA VAL A 532 -17.44 -11.96 -7.58
C VAL A 532 -18.19 -13.02 -6.78
N SER A 533 -19.51 -12.85 -6.65
CA SER A 533 -20.40 -13.71 -5.88
C SER A 533 -21.51 -14.32 -6.73
N GLY A 534 -22.34 -15.19 -6.15
CA GLY A 534 -23.57 -15.68 -6.78
C GLY A 534 -24.55 -14.58 -7.16
N ASP A 535 -24.65 -13.55 -6.32
CA ASP A 535 -25.67 -12.50 -6.40
C ASP A 535 -25.26 -11.31 -7.28
N GLY A 536 -23.97 -11.21 -7.60
CA GLY A 536 -23.45 -10.12 -8.42
C GLY A 536 -21.96 -9.88 -8.29
N ILE A 537 -21.53 -8.79 -8.91
CA ILE A 537 -20.15 -8.32 -8.91
C ILE A 537 -20.12 -6.97 -8.21
N GLU A 538 -19.20 -6.83 -7.27
CA GLU A 538 -18.98 -5.59 -6.54
C GLU A 538 -17.51 -5.21 -6.61
N THR A 539 -17.22 -3.94 -6.86
CA THR A 539 -15.84 -3.44 -6.85
C THR A 539 -15.63 -2.52 -5.67
N LEU A 540 -14.58 -2.79 -4.90
CA LEU A 540 -14.05 -1.89 -3.89
C LEU A 540 -12.91 -1.08 -4.52
N ASP A 541 -13.07 0.24 -4.54
CA ASP A 541 -12.06 1.17 -5.07
C ASP A 541 -10.72 1.08 -4.32
N ASP A 542 -9.67 1.68 -4.88
CA ASP A 542 -8.34 1.60 -4.31
C ASP A 542 -8.27 2.15 -2.87
N MET A 543 -8.08 1.27 -1.92
CA MET A 543 -8.06 1.59 -0.50
C MET A 543 -6.99 0.79 0.25
N PRO A 544 -6.59 1.21 1.46
CA PRO A 544 -5.63 0.44 2.26
C PRO A 544 -6.10 -1.00 2.48
N LYS A 545 -5.15 -1.95 2.56
CA LYS A 545 -5.46 -3.38 2.79
C LYS A 545 -6.29 -3.63 4.04
N SER A 546 -6.11 -2.80 5.07
CA SER A 546 -6.93 -2.80 6.30
C SER A 546 -8.37 -2.36 6.06
N ALA A 547 -8.58 -1.36 5.20
CA ALA A 547 -9.92 -0.93 4.79
C ALA A 547 -10.62 -1.99 3.93
N VAL A 548 -9.90 -2.60 2.97
CA VAL A 548 -10.41 -3.76 2.21
C VAL A 548 -10.80 -4.90 3.15
N ALA A 549 -9.95 -5.20 4.13
CA ALA A 549 -10.20 -6.25 5.11
C ALA A 549 -11.45 -5.98 5.96
N MET A 550 -11.63 -4.74 6.45
CA MET A 550 -12.81 -4.36 7.22
C MET A 550 -14.07 -4.39 6.36
N ALA A 551 -14.00 -3.90 5.12
CA ALA A 551 -15.10 -3.93 4.15
C ALA A 551 -15.52 -5.39 3.83
N LEU A 552 -14.55 -6.28 3.65
CA LEU A 552 -14.81 -7.71 3.42
C LEU A 552 -15.40 -8.38 4.68
N ALA A 553 -14.85 -8.11 5.86
CA ALA A 553 -15.37 -8.65 7.13
C ALA A 553 -16.80 -8.18 7.41
N GLY A 554 -17.13 -6.92 7.09
CA GLY A 554 -18.49 -6.39 7.19
C GLY A 554 -19.48 -7.10 6.27
N ARG A 555 -19.06 -7.46 5.04
CA ARG A 555 -19.87 -8.25 4.10
C ARG A 555 -20.06 -9.68 4.59
N ILE A 556 -19.00 -10.32 5.09
CA ILE A 556 -19.09 -11.64 5.73
C ILE A 556 -20.13 -11.61 6.87
N ALA A 557 -20.11 -10.56 7.69
CA ALA A 557 -21.06 -10.40 8.77
C ALA A 557 -22.51 -10.12 8.31
N ALA A 558 -22.69 -9.55 7.11
CA ALA A 558 -24.02 -9.33 6.54
C ALA A 558 -24.70 -10.65 6.15
N VAL A 559 -23.96 -11.62 5.62
CA VAL A 559 -24.47 -12.96 5.27
C VAL A 559 -25.17 -13.61 6.47
N PHE A 560 -24.51 -13.59 7.63
CA PHE A 560 -25.02 -14.20 8.86
C PHE A 560 -26.09 -13.39 9.60
N ARG A 561 -26.27 -12.12 9.26
CA ARG A 561 -27.39 -11.31 9.77
C ARG A 561 -28.66 -11.55 8.95
N ALA A 562 -28.55 -11.77 7.65
CA ALA A 562 -29.67 -12.14 6.80
C ALA A 562 -30.25 -13.50 7.22
N GLU A 563 -29.40 -14.50 7.51
CA GLU A 563 -29.83 -15.82 8.02
C GLU A 563 -30.56 -15.78 9.38
N ALA A 564 -30.35 -14.73 10.20
CA ALA A 564 -31.00 -14.61 11.51
C ALA A 564 -32.34 -13.83 11.46
N ALA A 565 -32.63 -13.21 10.31
CA ALA A 565 -33.86 -12.46 10.06
C ALA A 565 -34.91 -13.26 9.26
N GLU A 566 -34.50 -14.37 8.64
CA GLU A 566 -35.34 -15.44 8.10
C GLU A 566 -35.61 -16.51 9.17
#